data_AF-A0A0B7KGN3-F1
#
_entry.id   AF-A0A0B7KGN3-F1
#
_cell.length_a   1.000
_cell.length_b   1.000
_cell.length_c   1.000
_cell.angle_alpha   90.00
_cell.angle_beta   90.00
_cell.angle_gamma   90.00
#
_symmetry.space_group_name_H-M   'P 1'
#
loop_
_entity.id
_entity.type
_entity.pdbx_description
1 polymer ?
#
loop_
_entity_poly.entity_id
_entity_poly.type
_entity_poly.pdbx_seq_one_letter_code
_entity_poly.pdbx_strand_id
1 'polypeptide(L)'
;MDYSFDVEIYRQIRQDPSKRDILLRGLRNHRRRCVKQLLDHPTFAAAFDTLLDIPCLRDGIRLTTIHKHFSWKCDEELLSYINKMKSQWLNDIAGGNIELLQMFCSEDVATLQGKCPSLIRKDYEFIFDEILAGRLFKNIDSESLSGVQERLFSIDSTILSFGTFLRDANILECYASCLLHVLPSKRDCTITSQLWKAFQPADHNYEFIANLPSYDSNDTAFTKARQRLWIFAMQHYLELPRPPQRSDSRLRAKPPRISPVKSWKA
;
A
#
# COMPACT_ATOMS: atom_id res chain seq x y z
N MET A 1 -17.28 -12.33 -7.14
CA MET A 1 -17.30 -11.83 -5.75
C MET A 1 -17.35 -10.33 -5.83
N ASP A 2 -18.38 -9.72 -5.26
CA ASP A 2 -18.63 -8.29 -5.39
C ASP A 2 -17.75 -7.51 -4.40
N TYR A 3 -16.64 -6.95 -4.90
CA TYR A 3 -15.67 -6.17 -4.11
C TYR A 3 -16.19 -4.75 -3.83
N SER A 4 -17.11 -4.25 -4.66
CA SER A 4 -17.78 -2.95 -4.49
C SER A 4 -18.59 -2.89 -3.18
N PHE A 5 -19.20 -4.02 -2.79
CA PHE A 5 -20.01 -4.14 -1.57
C PHE A 5 -19.24 -3.87 -0.26
N ASP A 6 -17.97 -4.30 -0.16
CA ASP A 6 -17.19 -4.12 1.08
C ASP A 6 -16.80 -2.65 1.28
N VAL A 7 -16.47 -1.95 0.19
CA VAL A 7 -16.11 -0.52 0.18
C VAL A 7 -17.31 0.33 0.56
N GLU A 8 -18.49 -0.01 0.02
CA GLU A 8 -19.73 0.70 0.29
C GLU A 8 -20.18 0.52 1.74
N ILE A 9 -20.05 -0.69 2.31
CA ILE A 9 -20.29 -0.89 3.75
C ILE A 9 -19.34 -0.05 4.60
N TYR A 10 -18.04 -0.04 4.27
CA TYR A 10 -17.08 0.78 5.01
C TYR A 10 -17.46 2.26 4.94
N ARG A 11 -17.81 2.77 3.75
CA ARG A 11 -18.30 4.15 3.56
C ARG A 11 -19.53 4.45 4.42
N GLN A 12 -20.53 3.57 4.43
CA GLN A 12 -21.74 3.75 5.23
C GLN A 12 -21.44 3.78 6.74
N ILE A 13 -20.50 2.95 7.20
CA ILE A 13 -20.05 2.98 8.60
C ILE A 13 -19.37 4.32 8.93
N ARG A 14 -18.61 4.90 7.99
CA ARG A 14 -17.94 6.20 8.18
C ARG A 14 -18.94 7.37 8.17
N GLN A 15 -19.95 7.31 7.32
CA GLN A 15 -21.00 8.33 7.23
C GLN A 15 -21.98 8.30 8.42
N ASP A 16 -22.32 7.10 8.90
CA ASP A 16 -23.23 6.92 10.03
C ASP A 16 -22.64 5.93 11.05
N PRO A 17 -21.83 6.42 12.02
CA PRO A 17 -21.22 5.59 13.05
C PRO A 17 -22.23 4.80 13.88
N SER A 18 -23.48 5.26 13.98
CA SER A 18 -24.57 4.60 14.72
C SER A 18 -24.92 3.24 14.11
N LYS A 19 -24.74 3.09 12.80
CA LYS A 19 -25.01 1.84 12.07
C LYS A 19 -23.83 0.87 12.10
N ARG A 20 -22.68 1.23 12.68
CA ARG A 20 -21.45 0.42 12.70
C ARG A 20 -21.72 -1.01 13.12
N ASP A 21 -22.39 -1.22 14.24
CA ASP A 21 -22.60 -2.58 14.77
C ASP A 21 -23.55 -3.42 13.92
N ILE A 22 -24.57 -2.80 13.31
CA ILE A 22 -25.54 -3.48 12.45
C ILE A 22 -24.85 -3.90 11.14
N LEU A 23 -24.16 -2.96 10.50
CA LEU A 23 -23.44 -3.20 9.24
C LEU A 23 -22.32 -4.23 9.42
N LEU A 24 -21.56 -4.16 10.53
CA LEU A 24 -20.53 -5.15 10.84
C LEU A 24 -21.10 -6.56 11.09
N ARG A 25 -22.31 -6.69 11.65
CA ARG A 25 -22.97 -8.00 11.83
C ARG A 25 -23.37 -8.63 10.51
N GLY A 26 -23.70 -7.82 9.49
CA GLY A 26 -24.03 -8.29 8.15
C GLY A 26 -22.83 -8.85 7.36
N LEU A 27 -21.60 -8.56 7.80
CA LEU A 27 -20.38 -9.05 7.17
C LEU A 27 -19.99 -10.45 7.65
N ARG A 28 -19.45 -11.27 6.73
CA ARG A 28 -18.80 -12.54 7.09
C ARG A 28 -17.67 -12.30 8.11
N ASN A 29 -17.44 -13.25 9.01
CA ASN A 29 -16.46 -13.17 10.11
C ASN A 29 -15.08 -12.61 9.70
N HIS A 30 -14.53 -13.08 8.58
CA HIS A 30 -13.23 -12.59 8.08
C HIS A 30 -13.30 -11.11 7.66
N ARG A 31 -14.31 -10.72 6.88
CA ARG A 31 -14.51 -9.34 6.41
C ARG A 31 -14.75 -8.38 7.56
N ARG A 32 -15.63 -8.77 8.50
CA ARG A 32 -15.90 -8.02 9.72
C ARG A 32 -14.62 -7.70 10.50
N ARG A 33 -13.72 -8.69 10.62
CA ARG A 33 -12.43 -8.50 11.29
C ARG A 33 -11.54 -7.50 10.55
N CYS A 34 -11.44 -7.61 9.22
CA CYS A 34 -10.63 -6.71 8.41
C CYS A 34 -11.11 -5.26 8.50
N VAL A 35 -12.42 -5.04 8.34
CA VAL A 35 -13.04 -3.71 8.45
C VAL A 35 -12.84 -3.15 9.86
N LYS A 36 -13.02 -3.97 10.90
CA LYS A 36 -12.76 -3.53 12.28
C LYS A 36 -11.30 -3.11 12.48
N GLN A 37 -10.33 -3.89 11.99
CA GLN A 37 -8.91 -3.56 12.12
C GLN A 37 -8.55 -2.25 11.41
N LEU A 38 -9.13 -1.98 10.24
CA LEU A 38 -8.95 -0.68 9.57
C LEU A 38 -9.55 0.46 10.39
N LEU A 39 -10.78 0.29 10.90
CA LEU A 39 -11.45 1.30 11.74
C LEU A 39 -10.74 1.58 13.06
N ASP A 40 -10.06 0.57 13.61
CA ASP A 40 -9.30 0.68 14.86
C ASP A 40 -7.92 1.34 14.62
N HIS A 41 -7.53 1.61 13.36
CA HIS A 41 -6.32 2.34 12.99
C HIS A 41 -6.68 3.72 12.39
N PRO A 42 -6.78 4.78 13.22
CA PRO A 42 -7.41 6.04 12.85
C PRO A 42 -6.67 6.76 11.70
N THR A 43 -5.35 6.68 11.65
CA THR A 43 -4.54 7.33 10.60
C THR A 43 -4.78 6.69 9.24
N PHE A 44 -4.83 5.35 9.18
CA PHE A 44 -5.19 4.66 7.95
C PHE A 44 -6.63 4.89 7.58
N ALA A 45 -7.56 4.79 8.53
CA ALA A 45 -8.97 5.06 8.26
C ALA A 45 -9.14 6.45 7.61
N ALA A 46 -8.52 7.50 8.16
CA ALA A 46 -8.55 8.83 7.60
C ALA A 46 -7.94 8.90 6.19
N ALA A 47 -6.79 8.26 5.96
CA ALA A 47 -6.16 8.22 4.64
C ALA A 47 -7.05 7.51 3.60
N PHE A 48 -7.66 6.38 3.97
CA PHE A 48 -8.61 5.65 3.14
C PHE A 48 -9.88 6.46 2.87
N ASP A 49 -10.41 7.17 3.86
CA ASP A 49 -11.60 8.03 3.70
C ASP A 49 -11.38 9.05 2.59
N THR A 50 -10.19 9.67 2.51
CA THR A 50 -9.89 10.64 1.45
C THR A 50 -9.87 10.03 0.04
N LEU A 51 -9.64 8.71 -0.08
CA LEU A 51 -9.69 8.01 -1.35
C LEU A 51 -11.11 7.56 -1.69
N LEU A 52 -11.97 7.33 -0.70
CA LEU A 52 -13.39 7.05 -0.93
C LEU A 52 -14.10 8.22 -1.60
N ASP A 53 -13.65 9.45 -1.39
CA ASP A 53 -14.23 10.63 -2.03
C ASP A 53 -13.95 10.68 -3.55
N ILE A 54 -13.06 9.82 -4.05
CA ILE A 54 -12.66 9.75 -5.46
C ILE A 54 -13.32 8.51 -6.10
N PRO A 55 -14.41 8.66 -6.89
CA PRO A 55 -15.18 7.52 -7.39
C PRO A 55 -14.36 6.52 -8.20
N CYS A 56 -13.52 7.02 -9.10
CA CYS A 56 -12.74 6.18 -10.02
C CYS A 56 -11.75 5.25 -9.30
N LEU A 57 -11.29 5.59 -8.09
CA LEU A 57 -10.35 4.79 -7.32
C LEU A 57 -11.01 3.70 -6.46
N ARG A 58 -12.34 3.71 -6.31
CA ARG A 58 -13.05 2.80 -5.38
C ARG A 58 -12.95 1.33 -5.78
N ASP A 59 -13.02 1.04 -7.08
CA ASP A 59 -13.13 -0.33 -7.59
C ASP A 59 -11.89 -1.20 -7.34
N GLY A 60 -10.74 -0.58 -7.05
CA GLY A 60 -9.51 -1.28 -6.69
C GLY A 60 -9.40 -1.66 -5.21
N ILE A 61 -10.25 -1.13 -4.32
CA ILE A 61 -10.11 -1.30 -2.88
C ILE A 61 -10.45 -2.73 -2.47
N ARG A 62 -9.49 -3.43 -1.87
CA ARG A 62 -9.67 -4.76 -1.28
C ARG A 62 -9.49 -4.70 0.23
N LEU A 63 -10.54 -4.31 0.95
CA LEU A 63 -10.54 -4.26 2.43
C LEU A 63 -10.14 -5.59 3.07
N THR A 64 -10.45 -6.71 2.41
CA THR A 64 -10.08 -8.04 2.86
C THR A 64 -8.60 -8.37 2.76
N THR A 65 -7.75 -7.57 2.08
CA THR A 65 -6.29 -7.78 2.05
C THR A 65 -5.54 -6.74 2.85
N ILE A 66 -6.14 -5.57 3.09
CA ILE A 66 -5.50 -4.44 3.78
C ILE A 66 -5.01 -4.81 5.18
N HIS A 67 -5.77 -5.66 5.89
CA HIS A 67 -5.38 -6.11 7.22
C HIS A 67 -4.03 -6.86 7.29
N LYS A 68 -3.56 -7.45 6.19
CA LYS A 68 -2.25 -8.11 6.13
C LYS A 68 -1.12 -7.09 6.21
N HIS A 69 -1.34 -5.90 5.66
CA HIS A 69 -0.33 -4.85 5.56
C HIS A 69 0.01 -4.22 6.92
N PHE A 70 -0.96 -4.16 7.85
CA PHE A 70 -0.72 -3.70 9.24
C PHE A 70 0.26 -4.60 10.01
N SER A 71 0.42 -5.87 9.61
CA SER A 71 1.31 -6.79 10.33
C SER A 71 2.79 -6.51 10.10
N TRP A 72 3.14 -5.70 9.09
CA TRP A 72 4.52 -5.44 8.67
C TRP A 72 5.13 -4.19 9.29
N LYS A 73 4.33 -3.38 9.99
CA LYS A 73 4.81 -2.19 10.71
C LYS A 73 5.41 -1.11 9.78
N CYS A 74 4.95 -1.08 8.53
CA CYS A 74 5.36 -0.11 7.49
C CYS A 74 4.31 1.00 7.31
N ASP A 75 3.75 1.47 8.42
CA ASP A 75 2.58 2.32 8.40
C ASP A 75 2.88 3.62 7.64
N GLU A 76 4.05 4.21 7.88
CA GLU A 76 4.49 5.45 7.24
C GLU A 76 4.67 5.31 5.72
N GLU A 77 5.26 4.20 5.25
CA GLU A 77 5.47 3.94 3.83
C GLU A 77 4.14 3.72 3.09
N LEU A 78 3.23 2.96 3.69
CA LEU A 78 1.90 2.69 3.12
C LEU A 78 1.03 3.95 3.10
N LEU A 79 1.07 4.77 4.16
CA LEU A 79 0.38 6.06 4.20
C LEU A 79 0.95 7.04 3.18
N SER A 80 2.28 7.08 3.03
CA SER A 80 2.95 7.89 2.02
C SER A 80 2.51 7.49 0.61
N TYR A 81 2.40 6.19 0.33
CA TYR A 81 1.87 5.69 -0.95
C TYR A 81 0.43 6.16 -1.20
N ILE A 82 -0.46 6.00 -0.22
CA ILE A 82 -1.86 6.44 -0.30
C ILE A 82 -1.94 7.95 -0.62
N ASN A 83 -1.13 8.75 0.08
CA ASN A 83 -1.10 10.19 -0.12
C ASN A 83 -0.55 10.57 -1.50
N LYS A 84 0.50 9.90 -1.98
CA LYS A 84 1.05 10.15 -3.32
C LYS A 84 0.06 9.72 -4.40
N MET A 85 -0.64 8.60 -4.24
CA MET A 85 -1.71 8.18 -5.13
C MET A 85 -2.81 9.25 -5.20
N LYS A 86 -3.31 9.73 -4.06
CA LYS A 86 -4.28 10.84 -4.02
C LYS A 86 -3.76 12.08 -4.76
N SER A 87 -2.53 12.50 -4.45
CA SER A 87 -1.90 13.67 -5.08
C SER A 87 -1.76 13.50 -6.58
N GLN A 88 -1.41 12.31 -7.05
CA GLN A 88 -1.21 12.06 -8.47
C GLN A 88 -2.53 12.18 -9.24
N TRP A 89 -3.61 11.59 -8.72
CA TRP A 89 -4.91 11.71 -9.39
C TRP A 89 -5.51 13.11 -9.31
N LEU A 90 -5.45 13.76 -8.14
CA LEU A 90 -6.04 15.08 -7.96
C LEU A 90 -5.19 16.19 -8.58
N ASN A 91 -3.89 16.25 -8.27
CA ASN A 91 -3.02 17.34 -8.67
C ASN A 91 -2.36 17.04 -10.02
N ASP A 92 -1.70 15.87 -10.14
CA ASP A 92 -0.86 15.58 -11.30
C ASP A 92 -1.71 15.28 -12.55
N ILE A 93 -2.87 14.60 -12.44
CA ILE A 93 -3.75 14.27 -13.58
C ILE A 93 -4.88 15.30 -13.73
N ALA A 94 -5.67 15.51 -12.69
CA ALA A 94 -6.83 16.41 -12.75
C ALA A 94 -6.48 17.91 -12.60
N GLY A 95 -5.21 18.27 -12.35
CA GLY A 95 -4.78 19.67 -12.26
C GLY A 95 -5.39 20.42 -11.07
N GLY A 96 -5.76 19.71 -10.00
CA GLY A 96 -6.48 20.25 -8.84
C GLY A 96 -7.99 20.39 -9.04
N ASN A 97 -8.53 20.04 -10.22
CA ASN A 97 -9.96 20.14 -10.50
C ASN A 97 -10.72 18.90 -10.00
N ILE A 98 -11.48 19.10 -8.91
CA ILE A 98 -12.30 18.05 -8.29
C ILE A 98 -13.43 17.60 -9.24
N GLU A 99 -14.02 18.51 -10.02
CA GLU A 99 -15.11 18.17 -10.94
C GLU A 99 -14.62 17.21 -12.03
N LEU A 100 -13.46 17.49 -12.64
CA LEU A 100 -12.83 16.57 -13.60
C LEU A 100 -12.54 15.21 -12.99
N LEU A 101 -12.05 15.19 -11.75
CA LEU A 101 -11.77 13.94 -11.03
C LEU A 101 -13.04 13.10 -10.78
N GLN A 102 -14.21 13.73 -10.60
CA GLN A 102 -15.49 13.03 -10.47
C GLN A 102 -16.01 12.47 -11.80
N MET A 103 -15.53 12.98 -12.93
CA MET A 103 -15.91 12.51 -14.27
C MET A 103 -15.12 11.27 -14.72
N PHE A 104 -13.95 11.03 -14.12
CA PHE A 104 -13.15 9.82 -14.38
C PHE A 104 -13.93 8.57 -13.94
N CYS A 105 -13.80 7.50 -14.72
CA CYS A 105 -14.40 6.21 -14.38
C CYS A 105 -13.35 5.18 -13.95
N SER A 106 -13.79 4.03 -13.45
CA SER A 106 -12.87 2.98 -13.01
C SER A 106 -12.15 2.30 -14.16
N GLU A 107 -12.72 2.33 -15.38
CA GLU A 107 -12.06 1.87 -16.60
C GLU A 107 -10.86 2.75 -16.97
N ASP A 108 -10.92 4.07 -16.72
CA ASP A 108 -9.78 4.98 -16.92
C ASP A 108 -8.61 4.56 -16.00
N VAL A 109 -8.91 4.36 -14.71
CA VAL A 109 -7.94 3.87 -13.74
C VAL A 109 -7.41 2.49 -14.13
N ALA A 110 -8.28 1.60 -14.61
CA ALA A 110 -7.89 0.25 -15.00
C ALA A 110 -6.90 0.24 -16.17
N THR A 111 -7.07 1.17 -17.10
CA THR A 111 -6.22 1.32 -18.30
C THR A 111 -4.89 2.00 -17.97
N LEU A 112 -4.92 3.01 -17.09
CA LEU A 112 -3.76 3.82 -16.74
C LEU A 112 -2.87 3.21 -15.65
N GLN A 113 -3.42 2.44 -14.72
CA GLN A 113 -2.63 1.93 -13.59
C GLN A 113 -1.38 1.16 -14.02
N GLY A 114 -0.27 1.40 -13.34
CA GLY A 114 0.99 0.69 -13.61
C GLY A 114 1.72 1.17 -14.86
N LYS A 115 1.28 2.25 -15.51
CA LYS A 115 1.91 2.84 -16.70
C LYS A 115 2.80 4.01 -16.34
N CYS A 116 3.86 4.24 -17.10
CA CYS A 116 4.74 5.40 -16.95
C CYS A 116 4.93 6.11 -18.30
N PRO A 117 3.96 6.93 -18.73
CA PRO A 117 3.95 7.52 -20.07
C PRO A 117 5.15 8.41 -20.40
N SER A 118 5.69 9.16 -19.42
CA SER A 118 6.82 10.08 -19.66
C SER A 118 8.13 9.33 -19.97
N LEU A 119 8.35 8.18 -19.33
CA LEU A 119 9.62 7.44 -19.42
C LEU A 119 9.55 6.22 -20.35
N ILE A 120 8.36 5.64 -20.55
CA ILE A 120 8.18 4.39 -21.30
C ILE A 120 7.38 4.68 -22.58
N ARG A 121 8.07 4.68 -23.72
CA ARG A 121 7.47 4.93 -25.05
C ARG A 121 6.27 4.04 -25.36
N LYS A 122 6.34 2.76 -25.00
CA LYS A 122 5.21 1.82 -25.21
C LYS A 122 3.97 2.23 -24.43
N ASP A 123 4.14 2.73 -23.21
CA ASP A 123 3.02 3.20 -22.39
C ASP A 123 2.47 4.53 -22.94
N TYR A 124 3.35 5.42 -23.43
CA TYR A 124 2.95 6.63 -24.14
C TYR A 124 2.04 6.31 -25.33
N GLU A 125 2.53 5.48 -26.27
CA GLU A 125 1.82 5.14 -27.51
C GLU A 125 0.48 4.48 -27.20
N PHE A 126 0.46 3.54 -26.25
CA PHE A 126 -0.77 2.89 -25.81
C PHE A 126 -1.80 3.88 -25.26
N ILE A 127 -1.40 4.76 -24.35
CA ILE A 127 -2.31 5.75 -23.75
C ILE A 127 -2.81 6.73 -24.81
N PHE A 128 -1.94 7.18 -25.71
CA PHE A 128 -2.29 8.08 -26.79
C PHE A 128 -3.34 7.47 -27.73
N ASP A 129 -3.17 6.20 -28.12
CA ASP A 129 -4.12 5.48 -28.96
C ASP A 129 -5.47 5.27 -28.27
N GLU A 130 -5.50 5.00 -26.96
CA GLU A 130 -6.74 4.88 -26.17
C GLU A 130 -7.50 6.21 -26.06
N ILE A 131 -6.79 7.33 -25.94
CA ILE A 131 -7.38 8.68 -25.96
C ILE A 131 -7.94 8.98 -27.35
N LEU A 132 -7.15 8.77 -28.42
CA LEU A 132 -7.59 9.01 -29.80
C LEU A 132 -8.82 8.18 -30.18
N ALA A 133 -8.89 6.94 -29.69
CA ALA A 133 -10.03 6.07 -29.93
C ALA A 133 -11.27 6.41 -29.06
N GLY A 134 -11.20 7.43 -28.21
CA GLY A 134 -12.28 7.80 -27.29
C GLY A 134 -12.61 6.71 -26.28
N ARG A 135 -11.64 5.86 -25.93
CA ARG A 135 -11.81 4.79 -24.93
C ARG A 135 -11.42 5.23 -23.53
N LEU A 136 -10.58 6.26 -23.42
CA LEU A 136 -10.12 6.86 -22.17
C LEU A 136 -10.78 8.23 -22.00
N PHE A 137 -11.19 8.57 -20.77
CA PHE A 137 -11.81 9.84 -20.41
C PHE A 137 -13.11 10.16 -21.16
N LYS A 138 -13.95 9.14 -21.39
CA LYS A 138 -15.19 9.22 -22.20
C LYS A 138 -16.17 10.31 -21.78
N ASN A 139 -16.17 10.67 -20.49
CA ASN A 139 -17.13 11.60 -19.93
C ASN A 139 -16.67 13.05 -20.03
N ILE A 140 -15.43 13.32 -20.46
CA ILE A 140 -14.81 14.65 -20.44
C ILE A 140 -14.98 15.33 -21.80
N ASP A 141 -15.13 16.65 -21.79
CA ASP A 141 -15.13 17.47 -22.99
C ASP A 141 -13.73 17.57 -23.62
N SER A 142 -13.68 17.91 -24.92
CA SER A 142 -12.41 17.95 -25.67
C SER A 142 -11.42 19.01 -25.19
N GLU A 143 -11.90 20.10 -24.58
CA GLU A 143 -11.04 21.19 -24.09
C GLU A 143 -10.31 20.75 -22.82
N SER A 144 -11.06 20.23 -21.85
CA SER A 144 -10.51 19.65 -20.62
C SER A 144 -9.60 18.45 -20.89
N LEU A 145 -9.94 17.61 -21.87
CA LEU A 145 -9.16 16.43 -22.25
C LEU A 145 -7.73 16.79 -22.66
N SER A 146 -7.55 17.88 -23.42
CA SER A 146 -6.23 18.32 -23.88
C SER A 146 -5.30 18.65 -22.71
N GLY A 147 -5.83 19.33 -21.68
CA GLY A 147 -5.07 19.63 -20.46
C GLY A 147 -4.78 18.39 -19.61
N VAL A 148 -5.72 17.45 -19.51
CA VAL A 148 -5.50 16.17 -18.83
C VAL A 148 -4.41 15.38 -19.55
N GLN A 149 -4.44 15.35 -20.89
CA GLN A 149 -3.48 14.65 -21.73
C GLN A 149 -2.05 15.18 -21.52
N GLU A 150 -1.85 16.49 -21.61
CA GLU A 150 -0.54 17.12 -21.40
C GLU A 150 0.05 16.75 -20.03
N ARG A 151 -0.75 16.89 -18.98
CA ARG A 151 -0.32 16.56 -17.62
C ARG A 151 -0.04 15.07 -17.44
N LEU A 152 -0.91 14.20 -17.97
CA LEU A 152 -0.74 12.75 -17.91
C LEU A 152 0.59 12.31 -18.53
N PHE A 153 0.96 12.87 -19.67
CA PHE A 153 2.24 12.57 -20.32
C PHE A 153 3.46 13.21 -19.64
N SER A 154 3.24 14.19 -18.75
CA SER A 154 4.29 14.80 -17.94
C SER A 154 4.64 14.00 -16.68
N ILE A 155 3.87 12.95 -16.34
CA ILE A 155 4.09 12.14 -15.14
C ILE A 155 5.33 11.25 -15.34
N ASP A 156 6.40 11.58 -14.61
CA ASP A 156 7.71 10.90 -14.59
C ASP A 156 7.75 9.62 -13.72
N SER A 157 6.60 9.17 -13.26
CA SER A 157 6.45 8.04 -12.35
C SER A 157 5.35 7.09 -12.81
N THR A 158 5.26 5.94 -12.17
CA THR A 158 4.17 5.00 -12.45
C THR A 158 2.85 5.58 -11.95
N ILE A 159 1.79 5.45 -12.75
CA ILE A 159 0.44 5.84 -12.36
C ILE A 159 -0.05 4.86 -11.29
N LEU A 160 -0.24 5.40 -10.09
CA LEU A 160 -0.59 4.66 -8.89
C LEU A 160 -2.08 4.37 -8.86
N SER A 161 -2.46 3.25 -8.28
CA SER A 161 -3.84 2.88 -8.00
C SER A 161 -3.88 1.95 -6.80
N PHE A 162 -5.06 1.55 -6.35
CA PHE A 162 -5.16 0.47 -5.38
C PHE A 162 -4.65 -0.87 -5.93
N GLY A 163 -4.71 -1.10 -7.23
CA GLY A 163 -4.18 -2.30 -7.86
C GLY A 163 -2.65 -2.38 -7.75
N THR A 164 -1.96 -1.27 -8.01
CA THR A 164 -0.51 -1.17 -7.82
C THR A 164 -0.16 -1.17 -6.35
N PHE A 165 -0.89 -0.45 -5.50
CA PHE A 165 -0.70 -0.44 -4.05
C PHE A 165 -0.66 -1.84 -3.45
N LEU A 166 -1.64 -2.69 -3.79
CA LEU A 166 -1.69 -4.06 -3.25
C LEU A 166 -0.52 -4.92 -3.73
N ARG A 167 -0.05 -4.72 -4.97
CA ARG A 167 1.11 -5.43 -5.52
C ARG A 167 2.39 -4.97 -4.83
N ASP A 168 2.58 -3.67 -4.75
CA ASP A 168 3.78 -3.04 -4.17
C ASP A 168 3.86 -3.29 -2.67
N ALA A 169 2.72 -3.30 -1.98
CA ALA A 169 2.64 -3.66 -0.57
C ALA A 169 3.13 -5.10 -0.33
N ASN A 170 2.73 -6.07 -1.15
CA ASN A 170 3.22 -7.45 -1.00
C ASN A 170 4.74 -7.55 -1.18
N ILE A 171 5.32 -6.73 -2.05
CA ILE A 171 6.78 -6.66 -2.23
C ILE A 171 7.42 -5.96 -1.02
N LEU A 172 6.82 -4.88 -0.53
CA LEU A 172 7.25 -4.16 0.67
C LEU A 172 7.31 -5.07 1.89
N GLU A 173 6.43 -6.07 2.02
CA GLU A 173 6.53 -7.10 3.08
C GLU A 173 7.89 -7.79 3.12
N CYS A 174 8.43 -8.13 1.95
CA CYS A 174 9.72 -8.80 1.85
C CYS A 174 10.85 -7.90 2.37
N TYR A 175 10.80 -6.62 1.99
CA TYR A 175 11.79 -5.62 2.41
C TYR A 175 11.68 -5.31 3.90
N ALA A 176 10.44 -5.15 4.39
CA ALA A 176 10.12 -4.91 5.80
C ALA A 176 10.64 -6.03 6.70
N SER A 177 10.51 -7.28 6.24
CA SER A 177 11.01 -8.44 6.97
C SER A 177 12.52 -8.34 7.22
N CYS A 178 13.29 -7.89 6.22
CA CYS A 178 14.74 -7.69 6.34
C CYS A 178 15.08 -6.69 7.45
N LEU A 179 14.40 -5.54 7.49
CA LEU A 179 14.63 -4.50 8.50
C LEU A 179 14.20 -4.96 9.90
N LEU A 180 13.09 -5.69 10.00
CA LEU A 180 12.62 -6.26 11.26
C LEU A 180 13.58 -7.32 11.85
N HIS A 181 14.53 -7.86 11.08
CA HIS A 181 15.59 -8.74 11.62
C HIS A 181 16.64 -7.98 12.42
N VAL A 182 16.95 -6.76 12.00
CA VAL A 182 17.96 -5.93 12.64
C VAL A 182 17.36 -5.14 13.80
N LEU A 183 16.08 -4.81 13.72
CA LEU A 183 15.40 -3.99 14.72
C LEU A 183 14.90 -4.82 15.92
N PRO A 184 15.00 -4.28 17.15
CA PRO A 184 14.53 -4.96 18.34
C PRO A 184 13.01 -5.13 18.29
N SER A 185 12.51 -6.37 18.26
CA SER A 185 11.09 -6.70 18.11
C SER A 185 10.21 -6.13 19.24
N LYS A 186 9.76 -4.88 19.11
CA LYS A 186 8.75 -4.26 19.96
C LYS A 186 7.38 -4.36 19.29
N ARG A 187 6.40 -4.93 19.98
CA ARG A 187 5.09 -5.29 19.40
C ARG A 187 4.34 -4.09 18.80
N ASP A 188 4.46 -2.90 19.41
CA ASP A 188 3.59 -1.75 19.10
C ASP A 188 4.32 -0.56 18.46
N CYS A 189 5.45 -0.79 17.78
CA CYS A 189 6.19 0.28 17.10
C CYS A 189 6.36 -0.03 15.61
N THR A 190 6.19 1.00 14.77
CA THR A 190 6.50 0.94 13.32
C THR A 190 8.01 0.77 13.08
N ILE A 191 8.40 0.36 11.87
CA ILE A 191 9.81 0.30 11.45
C ILE A 191 10.41 1.70 11.53
N THR A 192 9.71 2.73 11.01
CA THR A 192 10.18 4.12 11.10
C THR A 192 10.35 4.58 12.54
N SER A 193 9.40 4.31 13.45
CA SER A 193 9.53 4.68 14.87
C SER A 193 10.71 3.98 15.55
N GLN A 194 10.97 2.72 15.21
CA GLN A 194 12.11 1.98 15.74
C GLN A 194 13.44 2.52 15.20
N LEU A 195 13.51 2.81 13.89
CA LEU A 195 14.66 3.44 13.26
C LEU A 195 14.94 4.80 13.87
N TRP A 196 13.91 5.61 14.10
CA TRP A 196 14.07 6.92 14.74
C TRP A 196 14.68 6.81 16.13
N LYS A 197 14.23 5.84 16.93
CA LYS A 197 14.78 5.59 18.28
C LYS A 197 16.22 5.06 18.24
N ALA A 198 16.59 4.33 17.20
CA ALA A 198 17.94 3.82 16.99
C ALA A 198 18.86 4.86 16.32
N PHE A 199 18.29 5.90 15.71
CA PHE A 199 19.03 6.91 15.00
C PHE A 199 19.79 7.80 15.98
N GLN A 200 21.10 7.63 16.00
CA GLN A 200 22.02 8.52 16.68
C GLN A 200 22.79 9.31 15.62
N PRO A 201 22.53 10.62 15.46
CA PRO A 201 23.35 11.46 14.61
C PRO A 201 24.70 11.64 15.32
N ALA A 202 25.64 10.72 15.11
CA ALA A 202 27.03 10.97 15.49
C ALA A 202 27.59 12.05 14.55
N ASP A 203 28.27 13.06 15.10
CA ASP A 203 28.79 14.21 14.34
C ASP A 203 29.62 13.79 13.11
N HIS A 204 30.33 12.66 13.18
CA HIS A 204 31.20 12.17 12.09
C HIS A 204 30.45 11.48 10.93
N ASN A 205 29.21 11.01 11.14
CA ASN A 205 28.40 10.40 10.09
C ASN A 205 27.30 11.33 9.58
N TYR A 206 27.00 12.42 10.30
CA TYR A 206 25.98 13.38 9.89
C TYR A 206 26.31 14.02 8.55
N GLU A 207 27.56 14.44 8.33
CA GLU A 207 28.00 15.08 7.08
C GLU A 207 27.91 14.12 5.89
N PHE A 208 28.29 12.85 6.08
CA PHE A 208 28.13 11.80 5.07
C PHE A 208 26.64 11.57 4.72
N ILE A 209 25.77 11.47 5.74
CA ILE A 209 24.32 11.26 5.53
C ILE A 209 23.66 12.51 4.92
N ALA A 210 24.05 13.71 5.35
CA ALA A 210 23.54 14.97 4.83
C ALA A 210 23.91 15.18 3.36
N ASN A 211 25.08 14.68 2.93
CA ASN A 211 25.54 14.74 1.54
C ASN A 211 24.98 13.62 0.65
N LEU A 212 24.17 12.70 1.18
CA LEU A 212 23.50 11.71 0.34
C LEU A 212 22.53 12.40 -0.64
N PRO A 213 22.42 11.88 -1.88
CA PRO A 213 21.44 12.35 -2.85
C PRO A 213 20.05 12.30 -2.22
N SER A 214 19.32 13.40 -2.35
CA SER A 214 17.96 13.55 -1.85
C SER A 214 17.01 13.69 -3.02
N TYR A 215 15.82 13.10 -2.89
CA TYR A 215 14.71 13.35 -3.83
C TYR A 215 13.88 14.58 -3.41
N ASP A 216 14.04 15.07 -2.18
CA ASP A 216 13.30 16.20 -1.61
C ASP A 216 14.26 17.23 -0.95
N SER A 217 14.04 18.52 -1.18
CA SER A 217 14.84 19.60 -0.61
C SER A 217 14.65 19.77 0.91
N ASN A 218 13.58 19.20 1.48
CA ASN A 218 13.30 19.22 2.94
C ASN A 218 13.75 17.95 3.69
N ASP A 219 14.54 17.07 3.07
CA ASP A 219 14.92 15.80 3.70
C ASP A 219 15.89 15.97 4.87
N THR A 220 15.44 15.56 6.05
CA THR A 220 16.28 15.46 7.25
C THR A 220 17.34 14.37 7.10
N ALA A 221 18.43 14.45 7.87
CA ALA A 221 19.44 13.38 7.91
C ALA A 221 18.83 12.00 8.23
N PHE A 222 17.81 11.97 9.11
CA PHE A 222 17.07 10.74 9.37
C PHE A 222 16.34 10.22 8.13
N THR A 223 15.66 11.08 7.37
CA THR A 223 14.93 10.68 6.16
C THR A 223 15.87 10.02 5.16
N LYS A 224 17.05 10.62 4.94
CA LYS A 224 18.09 10.06 4.05
C LYS A 224 18.63 8.72 4.54
N ALA A 225 18.94 8.62 5.84
CA ALA A 225 19.40 7.36 6.45
C ALA A 225 18.34 6.25 6.32
N ARG A 226 17.06 6.57 6.57
CA ARG A 226 15.94 5.66 6.42
C ARG A 226 15.75 5.20 4.98
N GLN A 227 15.76 6.12 4.01
CA GLN A 227 15.68 5.80 2.58
C GLN A 227 16.82 4.85 2.17
N ARG A 228 18.04 5.10 2.64
CA ARG A 228 19.19 4.24 2.33
C ARG A 228 19.03 2.82 2.86
N LEU A 229 18.48 2.65 4.06
CA LEU A 229 18.18 1.34 4.62
C LEU A 229 17.08 0.61 3.83
N TRP A 230 16.05 1.32 3.39
CA TRP A 230 15.04 0.76 2.50
C TRP A 230 15.64 0.32 1.17
N ILE A 231 16.46 1.15 0.52
CA ILE A 231 17.17 0.79 -0.72
C ILE A 231 18.04 -0.45 -0.53
N PHE A 232 18.79 -0.52 0.59
CA PHE A 232 19.59 -1.69 0.91
C PHE A 232 18.73 -2.94 1.05
N ALA A 233 17.61 -2.87 1.77
CA ALA A 233 16.67 -3.97 1.90
C ALA A 233 16.11 -4.39 0.53
N MET A 234 15.75 -3.43 -0.34
CA MET A 234 15.28 -3.70 -1.70
C MET A 234 16.31 -4.41 -2.56
N GLN A 235 17.60 -4.11 -2.39
CA GLN A 235 18.69 -4.72 -3.14
C GLN A 235 19.00 -6.15 -2.68
N HIS A 236 18.88 -6.43 -1.37
CA HIS A 236 19.37 -7.66 -0.76
C HIS A 236 18.27 -8.59 -0.19
N TYR A 237 16.98 -8.31 -0.41
CA TYR A 237 15.90 -9.09 0.24
C TYR A 237 15.87 -10.58 -0.11
N LEU A 238 16.38 -10.98 -1.28
CA LEU A 238 16.48 -12.40 -1.66
C LEU A 238 17.57 -13.13 -0.86
N GLU A 239 18.59 -12.40 -0.42
CA GLU A 239 19.72 -12.90 0.37
C GLU A 239 19.43 -12.85 1.89
N LEU A 240 18.38 -12.12 2.28
CA LEU A 240 17.95 -11.89 3.66
C LEU A 240 16.54 -12.46 3.93
N PRO A 241 16.31 -13.78 3.76
CA PRO A 241 14.98 -14.35 3.89
C PRO A 241 14.44 -14.27 5.31
N ARG A 242 13.12 -14.11 5.42
CA ARG A 242 12.38 -14.14 6.68
C ARG A 242 12.58 -15.48 7.41
N PRO A 243 13.07 -15.52 8.66
CA PRO A 243 13.05 -16.73 9.45
C PRO A 243 11.59 -17.13 9.68
N PRO A 244 11.30 -18.44 9.68
CA PRO A 244 9.94 -18.93 9.82
C PRO A 244 9.29 -18.40 11.11
N GLN A 245 8.11 -17.77 10.99
CA GLN A 245 7.33 -17.27 12.13
C GLN A 245 6.77 -18.38 13.04
N ARG A 246 6.98 -19.65 12.71
CA ARG A 246 6.64 -20.76 13.60
C ARG A 246 7.84 -21.01 14.49
N SER A 247 7.62 -20.93 15.81
CA SER A 247 8.48 -21.63 16.74
C SER A 247 8.64 -23.04 16.22
N ASP A 248 9.88 -23.51 16.17
CA ASP A 248 10.23 -24.82 15.66
C ASP A 248 9.82 -25.92 16.65
N SER A 249 8.54 -25.93 17.01
CA SER A 249 7.86 -26.97 17.76
C SER A 249 7.70 -28.25 16.93
N ARG A 250 8.12 -28.24 15.65
CA ARG A 250 8.17 -29.42 14.78
C ARG A 250 9.53 -30.11 14.76
N LEU A 251 10.61 -29.46 15.21
CA LEU A 251 11.91 -30.11 15.42
C LEU A 251 12.03 -30.83 16.78
N ARG A 252 11.04 -30.71 17.68
CA ARG A 252 10.91 -31.66 18.78
C ARG A 252 10.21 -32.91 18.26
N ALA A 253 10.99 -33.91 17.87
CA ALA A 253 10.47 -35.25 17.61
C ALA A 253 9.52 -35.63 18.75
N LYS A 254 8.25 -35.92 18.43
CA LYS A 254 7.38 -36.60 19.40
C LYS A 254 8.06 -37.93 19.73
N PRO A 255 8.29 -38.27 21.02
CA PRO A 255 8.81 -39.58 21.34
C PRO A 255 7.88 -40.63 20.72
N PRO A 256 8.42 -41.71 20.14
CA PRO A 256 7.61 -42.73 19.52
C PRO A 256 6.58 -43.22 20.54
N ARG A 257 5.30 -43.23 20.14
CA ARG A 257 4.26 -43.90 20.92
C ARG A 257 4.62 -45.38 20.95
N ILE A 258 5.28 -45.81 22.01
CA ILE A 258 5.39 -47.22 22.35
C ILE A 258 3.96 -47.66 22.64
N SER A 259 3.36 -48.33 21.68
CA SER A 259 2.09 -49.03 21.87
C SER A 259 2.41 -50.21 22.78
N PRO A 260 1.72 -50.40 23.91
CA PRO A 260 1.92 -51.60 24.70
C PRO A 260 1.60 -52.81 23.81
N VAL A 261 2.59 -53.69 23.68
CA VAL A 261 2.49 -54.98 23.01
C VAL A 261 1.27 -55.69 23.59
N LYS A 262 0.28 -55.98 22.75
CA LYS A 262 -0.79 -56.92 23.10
C LYS A 262 -0.12 -58.27 23.34
N SER A 263 0.06 -58.65 24.60
CA SER A 263 0.38 -60.02 24.97
C SER A 263 -0.82 -60.89 24.58
N TRP A 264 -0.62 -61.72 23.56
CA TRP A 264 -1.51 -62.84 23.29
C TRP A 264 -1.09 -64.05 24.13
N LYS A 265 -2.11 -64.88 24.41
CA LYS A 265 -2.12 -66.26 24.93
C LYS A 265 -2.45 -66.37 26.42
N ALA A 266 -3.33 -67.28 26.83
CA ALA A 266 -3.88 -68.48 26.17
C ALA A 266 -5.38 -68.63 26.46
#